data_AF-A0A3D1CK88-F1
#
_entry.id   AF-A0A3D1CK88-F1
#
_cell.length_a   1.000
_cell.length_b   1.000
_cell.length_c   1.000
_cell.angle_alpha   90.00
_cell.angle_beta   90.00
_cell.angle_gamma   90.00
#
_symmetry.space_group_name_H-M   'P 1'
#
loop_
_entity.id
_entity.type
_entity.pdbx_description
1 polymer ?
#
loop_
_entity_poly.entity_id
_entity_poly.type
_entity_poly.pdbx_seq_one_letter_code
_entity_poly.pdbx_strand_id
1 'polypeptide(L)'
;FADSILRNNTVITWIIGIVISLLFALVIAAIAKSRANAIRIASQMTKSYRQNARRLALATEAAEIAIWEWDVETNIIMFDSMASKVFGLPNSTEQMDYAEFEKLIHEADLLPFRVAVEQSIQQHKS
;
A
#
# COMPACT_ATOMS: atom_id res chain seq x y z
N PHE A 1 59.16 23.21 32.37
CA PHE A 1 58.84 22.05 31.51
C PHE A 1 57.45 21.43 31.76
N ALA A 2 56.79 21.65 32.90
CA ALA A 2 55.42 21.16 33.16
C ALA A 2 54.28 22.01 32.54
N ASP A 3 54.49 23.33 32.42
CA ASP A 3 53.46 24.26 31.90
C ASP A 3 53.13 24.11 30.41
N SER A 4 54.07 23.65 29.58
CA SER A 4 53.83 23.44 28.15
C SER A 4 52.98 22.20 27.87
N ILE A 5 52.99 21.21 28.77
CA ILE A 5 52.19 19.98 28.65
C ILE A 5 50.74 20.24 29.08
N LEU A 6 50.52 21.05 30.12
CA LEU A 6 49.18 21.41 30.59
C LEU A 6 48.43 22.35 29.64
N ARG A 7 49.13 23.30 29.01
CA ARG A 7 48.53 24.23 28.03
C ARG A 7 48.08 23.54 26.72
N ASN A 8 48.69 22.40 26.38
CA ASN A 8 48.35 21.65 25.17
C ASN A 8 47.02 20.88 25.31
N ASN A 9 46.68 20.43 26.52
CA ASN A 9 45.48 19.63 26.77
C ASN A 9 44.17 20.45 26.68
N THR A 10 44.18 21.71 27.06
CA THR A 10 42.99 22.58 26.94
C THR A 10 42.64 22.83 25.48
N VAL A 11 43.63 23.11 24.63
CA VAL A 11 43.44 23.27 23.18
C VAL A 11 42.88 22.00 22.56
N ILE A 12 43.40 20.83 22.96
CA ILE A 12 42.88 19.53 22.48
C ILE A 12 41.42 19.32 22.88
N THR A 13 41.02 19.66 24.13
CA THR A 13 39.62 19.53 24.55
C THR A 13 38.67 20.42 23.75
N TRP A 14 39.08 21.66 23.43
CA TRP A 14 38.29 22.56 22.58
C TRP A 14 38.15 22.02 21.15
N ILE A 15 39.23 21.49 20.58
CA ILE A 15 39.21 20.89 19.24
C ILE A 15 38.26 19.68 19.19
N ILE A 16 38.34 18.79 20.18
CA ILE A 16 37.45 17.61 20.25
C ILE A 16 35.99 18.04 20.35
N GLY A 17 35.67 19.05 21.18
CA GLY A 17 34.31 19.57 21.30
C GLY A 17 33.76 20.13 19.98
N ILE A 18 34.58 20.88 19.23
CA ILE A 18 34.22 21.41 17.91
C ILE A 18 33.96 20.26 16.93
N VAL A 19 34.84 19.26 16.89
CA VAL A 19 34.68 18.09 16.02
C VAL A 19 33.41 17.32 16.36
N ILE A 20 33.13 17.08 17.65
CA ILE A 20 31.89 16.41 18.10
C ILE A 20 30.66 17.24 17.70
N SER A 21 30.68 18.55 17.91
CA SER A 21 29.56 19.43 17.54
C SER A 21 29.30 19.41 16.02
N LEU A 22 30.36 19.45 15.21
CA LEU A 22 30.26 19.34 13.76
C LEU A 22 29.70 17.98 13.33
N LEU A 23 30.16 16.88 13.94
CA LEU A 23 29.64 15.54 13.67
C LEU A 23 28.15 15.43 14.06
N PHE A 24 27.75 15.96 15.21
CA PHE A 24 26.35 16.00 15.64
C PHE A 24 25.48 16.80 14.66
N ALA A 25 25.95 17.96 14.21
CA ALA A 25 25.23 18.79 13.24
C ALA A 25 25.03 18.04 11.90
N LEU A 26 26.05 17.32 11.42
CA LEU A 26 25.96 16.52 10.20
C LEU A 26 24.96 15.37 10.34
N VAL A 27 24.95 14.69 11.49
CA VAL A 27 23.99 13.61 11.78
C VAL A 27 22.56 14.14 11.80
N ILE A 28 22.30 15.26 12.48
CA ILE A 28 20.97 15.89 12.53
C ILE A 28 20.50 16.27 11.11
N ALA A 29 21.37 16.87 10.31
CA ALA A 29 21.05 17.24 8.93
C ALA A 29 20.77 16.01 8.04
N ALA A 30 21.51 14.92 8.22
CA ALA A 30 21.28 13.67 7.49
C ALA A 30 19.93 13.02 7.86
N ILE A 31 19.58 12.99 9.14
CA ILE A 31 18.30 12.44 9.62
C ILE A 31 17.12 13.29 9.10
N ALA A 32 17.25 14.61 9.13
CA ALA A 32 16.22 15.51 8.61
C ALA A 32 15.96 15.28 7.10
N LYS A 33 17.02 15.09 6.30
CA LYS A 33 16.92 14.77 4.87
C LYS A 33 16.30 13.40 4.61
N SER A 34 16.62 12.40 5.43
CA SER A 34 16.08 11.03 5.29
C SER A 34 14.56 11.00 5.40
N ARG A 35 13.98 11.68 6.40
CA ARG A 35 12.52 11.78 6.57
C ARG A 35 11.83 12.48 5.41
N ALA A 36 12.40 13.58 4.92
CA ALA A 36 11.85 14.33 3.80
C ALA A 36 11.79 13.48 2.51
N ASN A 37 12.83 12.67 2.26
CA ASN A 37 12.87 11.76 1.12
C ASN A 37 11.84 10.64 1.26
N ALA A 38 11.71 10.03 2.44
CA ALA A 38 10.73 8.97 2.68
C ALA A 38 9.29 9.44 2.43
N ILE A 39 8.93 10.63 2.94
CA ILE A 39 7.60 11.22 2.72
C ILE A 39 7.38 11.54 1.24
N ARG A 40 8.41 12.07 0.56
CA ARG A 40 8.33 12.38 -0.88
C ARG A 40 8.07 11.11 -1.69
N ILE A 41 8.83 10.06 -1.45
CA ILE A 41 8.68 8.76 -2.13
C ILE A 41 7.29 8.19 -1.88
N ALA A 42 6.84 8.17 -0.61
CA ALA A 42 5.49 7.72 -0.27
C ALA A 42 4.41 8.51 -1.02
N SER A 43 4.51 9.85 -1.05
CA SER A 43 3.56 10.69 -1.76
C SER A 43 3.55 10.45 -3.28
N GLN A 44 4.72 10.18 -3.87
CA GLN A 44 4.86 9.87 -5.29
C GLN A 44 4.27 8.50 -5.62
N MET A 45 4.53 7.49 -4.78
CA MET A 45 3.93 6.15 -4.89
C MET A 45 2.40 6.24 -4.83
N THR A 46 1.84 6.95 -3.85
CA THR A 46 0.38 7.13 -3.73
C THR A 46 -0.20 7.87 -4.94
N LYS A 47 0.46 8.91 -5.44
CA LYS A 47 0.00 9.64 -6.63
C LYS A 47 0.03 8.77 -7.88
N SER A 48 1.12 8.05 -8.10
CA SER A 48 1.27 7.11 -9.23
C SER A 48 0.19 6.03 -9.18
N TYR A 49 -0.02 5.44 -8.00
CA TYR A 49 -1.07 4.44 -7.78
C TYR A 49 -2.47 5.00 -8.11
N ARG A 50 -2.82 6.18 -7.57
CA ARG A 50 -4.11 6.84 -7.85
C ARG A 50 -4.30 7.16 -9.33
N GLN A 51 -3.24 7.60 -10.01
CA GLN A 51 -3.29 7.90 -11.44
C GLN A 51 -3.51 6.64 -12.27
N ASN A 52 -2.86 5.53 -11.92
CA ASN A 52 -3.03 4.24 -12.58
C ASN A 52 -4.43 3.68 -12.32
N ALA A 53 -4.90 3.69 -11.07
CA ALA A 53 -6.26 3.25 -10.72
C ALA A 53 -7.32 4.05 -11.49
N ARG A 54 -7.14 5.38 -11.60
CA ARG A 54 -8.07 6.23 -12.37
C ARG A 54 -8.04 5.91 -13.87
N ARG A 55 -6.86 5.68 -14.44
CA ARG A 55 -6.71 5.30 -15.85
C ARG A 55 -7.34 3.93 -16.12
N LEU A 56 -7.15 2.98 -15.20
CA LEU A 56 -7.76 1.67 -15.28
C LEU A 56 -9.28 1.79 -15.25
N ALA A 57 -9.83 2.52 -14.28
CA ALA A 57 -11.28 2.75 -14.17
C ALA A 57 -11.88 3.38 -15.45
N LEU A 58 -11.19 4.37 -16.04
CA LEU A 58 -11.63 4.96 -17.31
C LEU A 58 -11.54 3.98 -18.49
N ALA A 59 -10.51 3.14 -18.52
CA ALA A 59 -10.36 2.13 -19.57
C ALA A 59 -11.42 1.02 -19.46
N THR A 60 -11.72 0.57 -18.23
CA THR A 60 -12.76 -0.46 -18.00
C THR A 60 -14.15 0.10 -18.28
N GLU A 61 -14.41 1.35 -17.89
CA GLU A 61 -15.66 2.03 -18.21
C GLU A 61 -15.85 2.21 -19.72
N ALA A 62 -14.81 2.66 -20.45
CA ALA A 62 -14.89 2.85 -21.90
C ALA A 62 -14.98 1.54 -22.69
N ALA A 63 -14.41 0.46 -22.17
CA ALA A 63 -14.45 -0.86 -22.79
C ALA A 63 -15.63 -1.73 -22.34
N GLU A 64 -16.48 -1.20 -21.44
CA GLU A 64 -17.60 -1.94 -20.83
C GLU A 64 -17.16 -3.27 -20.16
N ILE A 65 -15.97 -3.26 -19.56
CA ILE A 65 -15.41 -4.41 -18.85
C ILE A 65 -15.78 -4.31 -17.38
N ALA A 66 -16.52 -5.30 -16.88
CA ALA A 66 -16.81 -5.46 -15.46
C ALA A 66 -15.64 -6.17 -14.75
N ILE A 67 -15.11 -5.55 -13.69
CA ILE A 67 -14.11 -6.16 -12.82
C ILE A 67 -14.73 -6.43 -11.45
N TRP A 68 -14.61 -7.67 -11.00
CA TRP A 68 -14.94 -8.07 -9.64
C TRP A 68 -13.84 -8.97 -9.09
N GLU A 69 -13.66 -8.94 -7.78
CA GLU A 69 -12.66 -9.73 -7.08
C GLU A 69 -13.27 -10.30 -5.81
N TRP A 70 -12.91 -11.53 -5.48
CA TRP A 70 -13.27 -12.15 -4.21
C TRP A 70 -12.05 -12.30 -3.32
N ASP A 71 -12.09 -11.64 -2.17
CA ASP A 71 -11.18 -11.94 -1.07
C ASP A 71 -11.73 -13.14 -0.29
N VAL A 72 -11.08 -14.30 -0.46
CA VAL A 72 -11.46 -15.56 0.19
C VAL A 72 -11.17 -15.55 1.69
N GLU A 73 -10.23 -14.72 2.16
CA GLU A 73 -9.90 -14.63 3.60
C GLU A 73 -10.94 -13.81 4.35
N THR A 74 -11.35 -12.66 3.79
CA THR A 74 -12.38 -11.80 4.41
C THR A 74 -13.79 -12.16 3.98
N ASN A 75 -13.94 -13.03 2.98
CA ASN A 75 -15.20 -13.45 2.36
C ASN A 75 -15.99 -12.30 1.71
N ILE A 76 -15.27 -11.28 1.20
CA ILE A 76 -15.86 -10.07 0.60
C ILE A 76 -15.63 -10.08 -0.91
N ILE A 77 -16.70 -9.83 -1.66
CA ILE A 77 -16.65 -9.54 -3.09
C ILE A 77 -16.57 -8.03 -3.30
N MET A 78 -15.56 -7.58 -4.03
CA MET A 78 -15.41 -6.20 -4.45
C MET A 78 -15.84 -6.05 -5.90
N PHE A 79 -16.56 -4.96 -6.20
CA PHE A 79 -17.02 -4.63 -7.53
C PHE A 79 -16.45 -3.29 -7.96
N ASP A 80 -16.00 -3.20 -9.21
CA ASP A 80 -15.83 -1.92 -9.85
C ASP A 80 -17.18 -1.35 -10.32
N SER A 81 -17.19 -0.06 -10.68
CA SER A 81 -18.43 0.63 -11.06
C SER A 81 -19.15 0.00 -12.26
N MET A 82 -18.43 -0.72 -13.13
CA MET A 82 -19.01 -1.40 -14.28
C MET A 82 -19.61 -2.75 -13.85
N ALA A 83 -18.93 -3.51 -13.00
CA ALA A 83 -19.44 -4.75 -12.46
C ALA A 83 -20.74 -4.54 -11.68
N SER A 84 -20.85 -3.50 -10.84
CA SER A 84 -22.11 -3.18 -10.16
C SER A 84 -23.25 -2.93 -11.15
N LYS A 85 -22.98 -2.27 -12.29
CA LYS A 85 -23.97 -2.07 -13.36
C LYS A 85 -24.35 -3.39 -14.04
N VAL A 86 -23.37 -4.23 -14.38
CA VAL A 86 -23.59 -5.52 -15.06
C VAL A 86 -24.41 -6.48 -14.18
N PHE A 87 -24.12 -6.53 -12.88
CA PHE A 87 -24.88 -7.33 -11.91
C PHE A 87 -26.22 -6.69 -11.50
N GLY A 88 -26.58 -5.52 -12.03
CA GLY A 88 -27.84 -4.84 -11.72
C GLY A 88 -27.91 -4.31 -10.28
N LEU A 89 -26.78 -4.09 -9.64
CA LEU A 89 -26.66 -3.61 -8.27
C LEU A 89 -26.79 -2.08 -8.24
N PRO A 90 -27.15 -1.49 -7.08
CA PRO A 90 -27.08 -0.05 -6.90
C PRO A 90 -25.69 0.48 -7.28
N ASN A 91 -25.64 1.63 -7.96
CA ASN A 91 -24.39 2.24 -8.45
C ASN A 91 -23.36 2.59 -7.35
N SER A 92 -23.69 2.40 -6.08
CA SER A 92 -22.84 2.59 -4.91
C SER A 92 -22.40 1.27 -4.24
N THR A 93 -22.78 0.12 -4.77
CA THR A 93 -22.34 -1.17 -4.22
C THR A 93 -20.91 -1.42 -4.68
N GLU A 94 -19.96 -1.10 -3.80
CA GLU A 94 -18.54 -1.38 -4.00
C GLU A 94 -18.15 -2.76 -3.46
N GLN A 95 -18.91 -3.25 -2.46
CA GLN A 95 -18.60 -4.49 -1.75
C GLN A 95 -19.88 -5.24 -1.37
N MET A 96 -19.77 -6.56 -1.30
CA MET A 96 -20.85 -7.47 -0.90
C MET A 96 -20.26 -8.69 -0.19
N ASP A 97 -20.95 -9.24 0.81
CA ASP A 97 -20.56 -10.53 1.39
C ASP A 97 -20.79 -11.67 0.38
N TYR A 98 -19.93 -12.69 0.38
CA TYR A 98 -20.06 -13.84 -0.50
C TYR A 98 -21.44 -14.52 -0.41
N ALA A 99 -22.06 -14.59 0.77
CA ALA A 99 -23.39 -15.19 0.93
C ALA A 99 -24.51 -14.35 0.29
N GLU A 100 -24.31 -13.04 0.15
CA GLU A 100 -25.23 -12.18 -0.62
C GLU A 100 -24.97 -12.30 -2.12
N PHE A 101 -23.71 -12.42 -2.54
CA PHE A 101 -23.34 -12.66 -3.93
C PHE A 101 -23.90 -13.98 -4.46
N GLU A 102 -23.85 -15.06 -3.68
CA GLU A 102 -24.42 -16.35 -4.08
C GLU A 102 -25.91 -16.22 -4.43
N LYS A 103 -26.66 -15.31 -3.81
CA LYS A 103 -28.09 -15.09 -4.13
C LYS A 103 -28.32 -14.46 -5.49
N LEU A 104 -27.28 -13.86 -6.09
CA LEU A 104 -27.33 -13.32 -7.46
C LEU A 104 -27.11 -14.42 -8.51
N ILE A 105 -26.56 -15.57 -8.11
CA ILE A 105 -26.34 -16.71 -8.99
C ILE A 105 -27.66 -17.47 -9.16
N HIS A 106 -27.95 -17.86 -10.40
CA HIS A 106 -29.15 -18.64 -10.71
C HIS A 106 -29.13 -19.99 -9.96
N GLU A 107 -30.28 -20.44 -9.44
CA GLU A 107 -30.37 -21.62 -8.57
C GLU A 107 -29.78 -22.89 -9.19
N ALA A 108 -29.95 -23.07 -10.51
CA ALA A 108 -29.41 -24.21 -11.25
C ALA A 108 -27.87 -24.24 -11.31
N ASP A 109 -27.22 -23.08 -11.18
CA ASP A 109 -25.76 -22.92 -11.31
C ASP A 109 -25.05 -22.86 -9.95
N LEU A 110 -25.79 -22.72 -8.84
CA LEU A 110 -25.24 -22.63 -7.49
C LEU A 110 -24.38 -23.84 -7.09
N LEU A 111 -24.89 -25.06 -7.30
CA LEU A 111 -24.18 -26.27 -6.89
C LEU A 111 -22.91 -26.50 -7.73
N PRO A 112 -22.95 -26.41 -9.09
CA PRO A 112 -21.74 -26.43 -9.91
C PRO A 112 -20.72 -25.35 -9.52
N PHE A 113 -21.19 -24.12 -9.27
CA PHE A 113 -20.34 -23.00 -8.88
C PHE A 113 -19.59 -23.28 -7.57
N ARG A 114 -20.29 -23.69 -6.51
CA ARG A 114 -19.69 -24.00 -5.21
C ARG A 114 -18.64 -25.09 -5.29
N VAL A 115 -18.92 -26.16 -6.04
CA VAL A 115 -17.96 -27.27 -6.23
C VAL A 115 -16.70 -26.78 -6.94
N ALA A 116 -16.84 -25.99 -8.02
CA ALA A 116 -15.70 -25.45 -8.76
C ALA A 116 -14.84 -24.50 -7.91
N VAL A 117 -15.50 -23.65 -7.11
CA VAL A 117 -14.86 -22.76 -6.14
C VAL A 117 -14.07 -23.55 -5.10
N GLU A 118 -14.70 -24.53 -4.45
CA GLU A 118 -14.06 -25.31 -3.40
C GLU A 118 -12.85 -26.09 -3.93
N GLN A 119 -12.97 -26.70 -5.11
CA GLN A 119 -11.85 -27.38 -5.76
C GLN A 119 -10.67 -26.44 -6.04
N SER A 120 -10.95 -25.22 -6.52
CA SER A 120 -9.92 -24.24 -6.82
C SER A 120 -9.17 -23.79 -5.57
N ILE A 121 -9.90 -23.58 -4.46
CA ILE A 121 -9.31 -23.22 -3.16
C ILE A 121 -8.42 -24.34 -2.62
N GLN A 122 -8.84 -25.60 -2.76
CA GLN A 122 -8.06 -26.75 -2.31
C GLN A 122 -6.79 -26.98 -3.14
N GLN A 123 -6.85 -26.78 -4.46
CA GLN A 123 -5.70 -26.95 -5.35
C GLN A 123 -4.60 -25.90 -5.13
N HIS A 124 -4.96 -24.65 -4.84
CA HIS A 124 -3.98 -23.58 -4.59
C HIS A 124 -3.45 -23.54 -3.15
N LYS A 125 -4.00 -24.36 -2.23
CA LYS A 125 -3.50 -24.51 -0.85
C LYS A 125 -2.39 -25.56 -0.70
N SER A 126 -2.08 -26.34 -1.74
CA SER A 126 -1.02 -27.38 -1.73
C SER A 126 0.24 -26.93 -2.44
#